data_AF-A0A524MFX3-F1
#
_entry.id   AF-A0A524MFX3-F1
#
_cell.length_a   1.000
_cell.length_b   1.000
_cell.length_c   1.000
_cell.angle_alpha   90.00
_cell.angle_beta   90.00
_cell.angle_gamma   90.00
#
_symmetry.space_group_name_H-M   'P 1'
#
loop_
_entity.id
_entity.type
_entity.pdbx_description
1 polymer ?
#
loop_
_entity_poly.entity_id
_entity_poly.type
_entity_poly.pdbx_seq_one_letter_code
_entity_poly.pdbx_strand_id
1 'polypeptide(L)'
;MMNDDYYDDPYQQGPTPNMGRWVVFVLALILGGIGIYGIIISVPLEFVYLYTIFYIPMVVFFLYYTFRWAQGREVAHTDISEDDRILESMKKHALPVEQADLSDTMRCPNCSMMFELVNAIPVETDVFLCPFCDSRLHIK
;
A
#
# COMPACT_ATOMS: atom_id res chain seq x y z
N MET A 1 2.06 -7.69 -32.04
CA MET A 1 1.20 -8.75 -31.47
C MET A 1 1.82 -9.20 -30.18
N MET A 2 1.01 -9.25 -29.12
CA MET A 2 1.18 -9.86 -27.78
C MET A 2 2.60 -10.14 -27.23
N ASN A 3 2.95 -9.37 -26.19
CA ASN A 3 3.15 -9.76 -24.78
C ASN A 3 3.18 -11.26 -24.37
N ASP A 4 3.77 -11.50 -23.19
CA ASP A 4 3.67 -12.69 -22.32
C ASP A 4 4.68 -13.80 -22.73
N ASP A 5 5.77 -14.14 -22.02
CA ASP A 5 5.85 -14.61 -20.63
C ASP A 5 7.34 -14.63 -20.17
N TYR A 6 7.89 -13.51 -19.66
CA TYR A 6 9.21 -13.57 -19.00
C TYR A 6 9.27 -12.66 -17.79
N TYR A 7 8.36 -12.89 -16.85
CA TYR A 7 8.58 -12.58 -15.44
C TYR A 7 8.31 -13.86 -14.66
N ASP A 8 9.35 -14.72 -14.59
CA ASP A 8 9.47 -15.64 -13.47
C ASP A 8 9.61 -14.78 -12.21
N ASP A 9 8.50 -14.52 -11.53
CA ASP A 9 8.46 -13.87 -10.21
C ASP A 9 9.30 -14.70 -9.22
N PRO A 10 10.49 -14.24 -8.77
CA PRO A 10 11.27 -14.97 -7.78
C PRO A 10 10.71 -14.79 -6.35
N TYR A 11 9.63 -14.03 -6.18
CA TYR A 11 9.18 -13.51 -4.88
C TYR A 11 8.08 -14.33 -4.20
N GLN A 12 8.00 -15.65 -4.44
CA GLN A 12 7.12 -16.55 -3.70
C GLN A 12 7.85 -17.52 -2.75
N GLN A 13 9.04 -17.17 -2.25
CA GLN A 13 9.52 -17.77 -1.00
C GLN A 13 8.87 -17.06 0.19
N GLY A 14 7.57 -17.35 0.37
CA GLY A 14 6.85 -17.01 1.60
C GLY A 14 7.53 -17.62 2.82
N PRO A 15 7.30 -17.06 4.03
CA PRO A 15 7.94 -17.56 5.25
C PRO A 15 7.71 -19.06 5.39
N THR A 16 8.77 -19.82 5.71
CA THR A 16 8.68 -21.26 5.94
C THR A 16 7.49 -21.59 6.83
N PRO A 17 6.64 -22.57 6.48
CA PRO A 17 5.42 -22.88 7.22
C PRO A 17 5.77 -23.24 8.67
N ASN A 18 5.50 -22.29 9.57
CA ASN A 18 5.73 -22.49 11.00
C ASN A 18 4.59 -23.31 11.57
N MET A 19 4.87 -24.58 11.90
CA MET A 19 3.89 -25.52 12.45
C MET A 19 3.15 -24.98 13.68
N GLY A 20 3.84 -24.18 14.51
CA GLY A 20 3.22 -23.50 15.66
C GLY A 20 2.12 -22.50 15.28
N ARG A 21 2.22 -21.82 14.13
CA ARG A 21 1.18 -20.89 13.67
C ARG A 21 -0.09 -21.63 13.25
N TRP A 22 0.07 -22.79 12.64
CA TRP A 22 -1.05 -23.68 12.28
C TRP A 22 -1.73 -24.27 13.52
N VAL A 23 -0.99 -24.61 14.57
CA VAL A 23 -1.57 -25.06 15.84
C VAL A 23 -2.48 -23.97 16.45
N VAL A 24 -2.04 -22.71 16.42
CA VAL A 24 -2.86 -21.58 16.90
C VAL A 24 -4.13 -21.40 16.06
N PHE A 25 -4.05 -21.54 14.74
CA PHE A 25 -5.24 -21.52 13.88
C PHE A 25 -6.24 -22.65 14.23
N VAL A 26 -5.75 -23.87 14.44
CA VAL A 26 -6.61 -25.01 14.82
C VAL A 26 -7.27 -24.76 16.18
N LEU A 27 -6.53 -24.22 17.15
CA LEU A 27 -7.10 -23.84 18.45
C LEU A 27 -8.16 -22.75 18.32
N ALA A 28 -7.92 -21.73 17.50
CA ALA A 28 -8.89 -20.69 17.19
C ALA A 28 -10.18 -21.26 16.57
N LEU A 29 -10.05 -22.24 15.66
CA LEU A 29 -11.19 -22.92 15.04
C LEU A 29 -12.02 -23.70 16.07
N ILE A 30 -11.35 -24.45 16.95
CA ILE A 30 -12.01 -25.21 18.02
C ILE A 30 -12.76 -24.26 18.97
N LEU A 31 -12.11 -23.18 19.40
CA LEU A 31 -12.72 -22.18 20.28
C LEU A 31 -13.91 -21.47 19.62
N GLY A 32 -13.80 -21.11 18.34
CA GLY A 32 -14.90 -20.51 17.58
C GLY A 32 -16.11 -21.45 17.47
N GLY A 33 -15.86 -22.74 17.19
CA GLY A 33 -16.92 -23.76 17.13
C GLY A 33 -17.62 -23.98 18.47
N ILE A 34 -16.85 -24.10 19.56
CA ILE A 34 -17.39 -24.23 20.93
C ILE A 34 -18.20 -22.97 21.29
N GLY A 35 -17.73 -21.79 20.91
CA GLY A 35 -18.44 -20.54 21.14
C GLY A 35 -19.80 -20.48 20.46
N ILE A 36 -19.87 -20.85 19.17
CA ILE A 36 -21.15 -20.92 18.44
C ILE A 36 -22.10 -21.92 19.11
N TYR A 37 -21.62 -23.12 19.42
CA TYR A 37 -22.41 -24.15 20.09
C TYR A 37 -22.89 -23.70 21.48
N GLY A 38 -22.03 -23.03 22.24
CA GLY A 38 -22.35 -22.48 23.55
C GLY A 38 -23.45 -21.42 23.50
N ILE A 39 -23.44 -20.54 22.49
CA ILE A 39 -24.48 -19.55 22.28
C ILE A 39 -25.83 -20.22 22.02
N ILE A 40 -25.86 -21.27 21.18
CA ILE A 40 -27.10 -21.99 20.82
C ILE A 40 -27.74 -22.64 22.06
N ILE A 41 -26.94 -23.15 22.99
CA ILE A 41 -27.45 -23.87 24.18
C ILE A 41 -27.78 -22.93 25.34
N SER A 42 -27.00 -21.86 25.51
CA SER A 42 -27.04 -21.06 26.73
C SER A 42 -27.96 -19.84 26.63
N VAL A 43 -28.29 -19.42 25.40
CA VAL A 43 -29.03 -18.18 25.14
C VAL A 43 -30.49 -18.50 24.82
N PRO A 44 -31.47 -17.73 25.36
CA PRO A 44 -32.88 -17.86 24.98
C PRO A 44 -33.07 -17.66 23.47
N LEU A 45 -33.97 -18.44 22.86
CA LEU A 45 -34.19 -18.48 21.39
C LEU A 45 -34.40 -17.10 20.75
N GLU A 46 -35.01 -16.17 21.49
CA GLU A 46 -35.27 -14.78 21.05
C GLU A 46 -33.99 -13.99 20.77
N PHE A 47 -32.91 -14.29 21.49
CA PHE A 47 -31.62 -13.60 21.35
C PHE A 47 -30.63 -14.37 20.49
N VAL A 48 -30.89 -15.66 20.18
CA VAL A 48 -30.00 -16.48 19.34
C VAL A 48 -29.75 -15.81 18.00
N TYR A 49 -30.77 -15.26 17.35
CA TYR A 49 -30.61 -14.57 16.05
C TYR A 49 -29.69 -13.35 16.16
N LEU A 50 -29.86 -12.52 17.19
CA LEU A 50 -29.03 -11.34 17.41
C LEU A 50 -27.56 -11.74 17.62
N TYR A 51 -27.31 -12.70 18.51
CA TYR A 51 -25.95 -13.18 18.78
C TYR A 51 -25.34 -13.85 17.55
N THR A 52 -26.11 -14.61 16.79
CA THR A 52 -25.65 -15.28 15.56
C THR A 52 -25.20 -14.28 14.50
N ILE A 53 -25.95 -13.19 14.31
CA ILE A 53 -25.64 -12.14 13.32
C ILE A 53 -24.33 -11.41 13.63
N PHE A 54 -23.98 -11.18 14.90
CA PHE A 54 -22.73 -10.51 15.25
C PHE A 54 -21.56 -11.48 15.44
N TYR A 55 -21.82 -12.60 16.10
CA TYR A 55 -20.78 -13.55 16.50
C TYR A 55 -20.25 -14.35 15.31
N ILE A 56 -21.11 -14.81 14.39
CA ILE A 56 -20.65 -15.59 13.23
C ILE A 56 -19.68 -14.77 12.37
N PRO A 57 -20.02 -13.55 11.90
CA PRO A 57 -19.07 -12.75 11.13
C PRO A 57 -17.78 -12.48 11.89
N MET A 58 -17.86 -12.15 13.19
CA MET A 58 -16.67 -11.94 14.02
C MET A 58 -15.75 -13.16 14.04
N VAL A 59 -16.31 -14.36 14.26
CA VAL A 59 -15.54 -15.62 14.24
C VAL A 59 -14.97 -15.88 12.85
N VAL A 60 -15.74 -15.66 11.79
CA VAL A 60 -15.27 -15.85 10.40
C VAL A 60 -14.10 -14.90 10.08
N PHE A 61 -14.20 -13.62 10.43
CA PHE A 61 -13.11 -12.66 10.25
C PHE A 61 -11.87 -13.02 11.07
N PHE A 62 -12.06 -13.47 12.31
CA PHE A 62 -10.97 -13.92 13.17
C PHE A 62 -10.27 -15.19 12.62
N LEU A 63 -11.05 -16.15 12.11
CA LEU A 63 -10.51 -17.35 11.46
C LEU A 63 -9.79 -17.01 10.16
N TYR A 64 -10.33 -16.08 9.37
CA TYR A 64 -9.68 -15.58 8.16
C TYR A 64 -8.33 -14.91 8.47
N TYR A 65 -8.29 -14.05 9.49
CA TYR A 65 -7.08 -13.40 9.97
C TYR A 65 -6.02 -14.43 10.40
N THR A 66 -6.40 -15.36 11.27
CA THR A 66 -5.49 -16.37 11.80
C THR A 66 -5.03 -17.37 10.73
N PHE A 67 -5.87 -17.67 9.75
CA PHE A 67 -5.51 -18.47 8.57
C PHE A 67 -4.47 -17.75 7.70
N ARG A 68 -4.68 -16.47 7.37
CA ARG A 68 -3.71 -15.65 6.60
C ARG A 68 -2.38 -15.53 7.33
N TRP A 69 -2.43 -15.34 8.65
CA TRP A 69 -1.25 -15.30 9.51
C TRP A 69 -0.53 -16.67 9.57
N ALA A 70 -1.27 -17.78 9.62
CA ALA A 70 -0.70 -19.13 9.58
C ALA A 70 -0.03 -19.45 8.24
N GLN A 71 -0.54 -18.91 7.14
CA GLN A 71 0.10 -18.94 5.82
C GLN A 71 1.36 -18.05 5.72
N GLY A 72 1.67 -17.25 6.74
CA GLY A 72 2.79 -16.33 6.72
C GLY A 72 2.58 -15.13 5.80
N ARG A 73 1.33 -14.85 5.38
CA ARG A 73 0.98 -13.67 4.61
C ARG A 73 0.58 -12.55 5.57
N GLU A 74 1.11 -11.36 5.34
CA GLU A 74 0.74 -10.18 6.12
C GLU A 74 -0.74 -9.83 5.88
N VAL A 75 -1.43 -9.40 6.93
CA VAL A 75 -2.89 -9.19 6.91
C VAL A 75 -3.28 -7.88 6.21
N ALA A 76 -2.35 -6.96 6.04
CA ALA A 76 -2.46 -5.85 5.12
C ALA A 76 -1.05 -5.54 4.62
N HIS A 77 -0.80 -5.71 3.33
CA HIS A 77 0.41 -5.17 2.73
C HIS A 77 0.27 -3.64 2.74
N THR A 78 0.96 -2.97 3.65
CA THR A 78 1.54 -1.67 3.27
C THR A 78 2.89 -2.06 2.70
N ASP A 79 2.92 -2.30 1.39
CA ASP A 79 4.17 -2.60 0.72
C ASP A 79 4.96 -1.29 0.68
N ILE A 80 5.83 -1.10 1.68
CA ILE A 80 6.70 0.06 1.79
C ILE A 80 7.53 0.22 0.52
N SER A 81 7.87 -0.88 -0.18
CA SER A 81 8.59 -0.82 -1.45
C SER A 81 7.71 -0.38 -2.62
N GLU A 82 6.42 -0.70 -2.60
CA GLU A 82 5.45 -0.19 -3.57
C GLU A 82 5.16 1.30 -3.32
N ASP A 83 5.00 1.70 -2.06
CA ASP A 83 4.86 3.10 -1.66
C ASP A 83 6.12 3.91 -1.98
N ASP A 84 7.32 3.38 -1.71
CA ASP A 84 8.59 4.00 -2.09
C ASP A 84 8.74 4.09 -3.60
N ARG A 85 8.32 3.07 -4.37
CA ARG A 85 8.32 3.11 -5.84
C ARG A 85 7.32 4.13 -6.37
N ILE A 86 6.16 4.29 -5.74
CA ILE A 86 5.15 5.30 -6.08
C ILE A 86 5.69 6.69 -5.74
N LEU A 87 6.28 6.89 -4.56
CA LEU A 87 6.96 8.13 -4.16
C LEU A 87 8.14 8.47 -5.07
N GLU A 88 8.92 7.48 -5.50
CA GLU A 88 10.05 7.66 -6.41
C GLU A 88 9.56 7.97 -7.83
N SER A 89 8.45 7.35 -8.27
CA SER A 89 7.79 7.73 -9.52
C SER A 89 7.22 9.14 -9.46
N MET A 90 6.65 9.57 -8.33
CA MET A 90 6.21 10.95 -8.11
C MET A 90 7.41 11.93 -8.08
N LYS A 91 8.55 11.56 -7.48
CA LYS A 91 9.80 12.35 -7.49
C LYS A 91 10.43 12.51 -8.87
N LYS A 92 10.13 11.59 -9.80
CA LYS A 92 10.60 11.62 -11.21
C LYS A 92 9.76 12.50 -12.13
N HIS A 93 8.58 12.93 -11.70
CA HIS A 93 7.77 13.89 -12.46
C HIS A 93 8.27 15.31 -12.22
N ALA A 94 9.42 15.63 -12.81
CA ALA A 94 9.83 17.02 -12.97
C ALA A 94 8.82 17.71 -13.89
N LEU A 95 8.25 18.83 -13.44
CA LEU A 95 7.23 19.55 -14.21
C LEU A 95 7.93 20.18 -15.43
N PRO A 96 7.40 19.99 -16.66
CA PRO A 96 7.98 20.62 -17.84
C PRO A 96 7.81 22.13 -17.72
N VAL A 97 8.91 22.86 -17.96
CA VAL A 97 8.89 24.33 -17.99
C VAL A 97 9.24 24.80 -19.39
N GLU A 98 8.34 25.57 -19.98
CA GLU A 98 8.60 26.29 -21.22
C GLU A 98 9.36 27.58 -20.90
N GLN A 99 10.45 27.83 -21.62
CA GLN A 99 11.17 29.10 -21.55
C GLN A 99 10.28 30.20 -22.14
N ALA A 100 10.11 31.29 -21.40
CA ALA A 100 9.44 32.47 -21.93
C ALA A 100 10.48 33.29 -22.71
N ASP A 101 10.41 33.24 -24.05
CA ASP A 101 11.08 34.11 -25.04
C ASP A 101 12.39 34.82 -24.63
N LEU A 102 13.48 34.55 -25.36
CA LEU A 102 14.75 35.31 -25.48
C LEU A 102 15.44 35.77 -24.17
N SER A 103 14.90 35.43 -23.01
CA SER A 103 15.37 35.74 -21.68
C SER A 103 15.47 34.43 -20.90
N ASP A 104 16.52 34.26 -20.08
CA ASP A 104 16.71 33.07 -19.24
C ASP A 104 15.69 32.99 -18.08
N THR A 105 14.51 33.61 -18.25
CA THR A 105 13.43 33.62 -17.27
C THR A 105 12.48 32.45 -17.48
N MET A 106 12.22 31.73 -16.41
CA MET A 106 11.39 30.54 -16.36
C MET A 106 10.24 30.76 -15.39
N ARG A 107 9.06 30.26 -15.76
CA ARG A 107 7.88 30.30 -14.90
C ARG A 107 7.64 28.92 -14.30
N CYS A 108 7.66 28.81 -12.98
CA CYS A 108 7.34 27.57 -12.30
C CYS A 108 5.83 27.26 -12.47
N PRO A 109 5.43 26.11 -13.01
CA PRO A 109 4.02 25.73 -13.15
C PRO A 109 3.35 25.40 -11.80
N ASN A 110 4.13 25.14 -10.74
CA ASN A 110 3.60 24.82 -9.42
C ASN A 110 3.27 26.08 -8.61
N CYS A 111 4.22 27.00 -8.43
CA CYS A 111 4.00 28.23 -7.64
C CYS A 111 3.69 29.46 -8.49
N SER A 112 3.69 29.34 -9.82
CA SER A 112 3.47 30.42 -10.79
C SER A 112 4.47 31.58 -10.77
N MET A 113 5.50 31.50 -9.92
CA MET A 113 6.57 32.50 -9.79
C MET A 113 7.54 32.42 -10.96
N MET A 114 8.04 33.58 -11.37
CA MET A 114 9.09 33.70 -12.39
C MET A 114 10.46 33.77 -11.70
N PHE A 115 11.43 33.04 -12.22
CA PHE A 115 12.82 33.06 -11.75
C PHE A 115 13.78 32.97 -12.93
N GLU A 116 14.99 33.47 -12.77
CA GLU A 116 16.06 33.29 -13.76
C GLU A 116 16.75 31.95 -13.55
N LEU A 117 17.11 31.25 -14.65
CA LEU A 117 17.79 29.96 -14.61
C LEU A 117 19.07 30.00 -13.75
N VAL A 118 19.79 31.14 -13.76
CA VAL A 118 21.00 31.36 -12.97
C VAL A 118 20.76 31.26 -11.46
N ASN A 119 19.53 31.55 -11.02
CA ASN A 119 19.13 31.48 -9.61
C ASN A 119 18.53 30.13 -9.21
N ALA A 120 18.44 29.16 -10.15
CA ALA A 120 17.92 27.84 -9.89
C ALA A 120 19.03 26.87 -9.44
N ILE A 121 18.72 25.98 -8.50
CA ILE A 121 19.69 25.01 -7.98
C ILE A 121 19.69 23.78 -8.91
N PRO A 122 20.81 23.43 -9.56
CA PRO A 122 20.88 22.25 -10.42
C PRO A 122 20.87 20.97 -9.56
N VAL A 123 20.10 19.97 -9.98
CA VAL A 123 20.03 18.67 -9.28
C VAL A 123 20.55 17.54 -10.16
N GLU A 124 20.11 17.51 -11.42
CA GLU A 124 20.51 16.54 -12.45
C GLU A 124 20.66 17.29 -13.79
N THR A 125 21.22 16.66 -14.83
CA THR A 125 21.26 17.23 -16.19
C THR A 125 19.85 17.61 -16.64
N ASP A 126 19.66 18.89 -17.02
CA ASP A 126 18.39 19.48 -17.47
C ASP A 126 17.26 19.53 -16.43
N VAL A 127 17.57 19.26 -15.14
CA VAL A 127 16.63 19.32 -14.02
C VAL A 127 17.08 20.31 -12.94
N PHE A 128 16.23 21.29 -12.67
CA PHE A 128 16.48 22.40 -11.75
C PHE A 128 15.41 22.46 -10.66
N LEU A 129 15.76 22.95 -9.47
CA LEU A 129 14.79 23.24 -8.42
C LEU A 129 14.31 24.69 -8.51
N CYS A 130 12.99 24.89 -8.37
CA CYS A 130 12.43 26.22 -8.23
C CYS A 130 12.90 26.85 -6.91
N PRO A 131 13.48 28.06 -6.91
CA PRO A 131 13.99 28.71 -5.70
C PRO A 131 12.91 29.13 -4.69
N PHE A 132 11.63 29.06 -5.07
CA PHE A 132 10.50 29.49 -4.24
C PHE A 132 9.67 28.35 -3.65
N CYS A 133 9.67 27.18 -4.28
CA CYS A 133 8.79 26.06 -3.85
C CYS A 133 9.46 24.69 -3.92
N ASP A 134 10.76 24.64 -4.20
CA ASP A 134 11.57 23.41 -4.29
C ASP A 134 10.99 22.35 -5.25
N SER A 135 10.10 22.73 -6.16
CA SER A 135 9.59 21.83 -7.19
C SER A 135 10.71 21.52 -8.17
N ARG A 136 10.86 20.24 -8.54
CA ARG A 136 11.74 19.82 -9.65
C ARG A 136 11.12 20.24 -10.98
N LEU A 137 11.91 20.95 -11.78
CA LEU A 137 11.55 21.51 -13.06
C LEU A 137 12.46 20.91 -14.12
N HIS A 138 11.88 20.40 -15.20
CA HIS A 138 12.64 19.89 -16.35
C HIS A 138 12.55 20.90 -17.48
N ILE A 139 13.71 21.36 -17.95
CA ILE A 139 13.79 22.24 -19.11
C ILE A 139 13.74 21.35 -20.35
N LYS A 140 12.75 21.57 -21.22
CA LYS A 140 12.62 20.85 -22.49
C LYS A 140 13.27 21.65 -23.63
#